data_AF-H6L0V8-F1
#
_entry.id   AF-H6L0V8-F1
#
_cell.length_a   1.000
_cell.length_b   1.000
_cell.length_c   1.000
_cell.angle_alpha   90.00
_cell.angle_beta   90.00
_cell.angle_gamma   90.00
#
_symmetry.space_group_name_H-M   'P 1'
#
loop_
_entity.id
_entity.type
_entity.pdbx_description
1 polymer ?
#
loop_
_entity_poly.entity_id
_entity_poly.type
_entity_poly.pdbx_seq_one_letter_code
_entity_poly.pdbx_strand_id
1 'polypeptide(L)'
;MRFQQMKLLLLCLLLSTLGSSLMAQSKKELLARIEKLEQESLNQLRMLEQQAGLQEALNNSIARQDSMMARLLALESLTKKMNRELLLKEEKIAALEQAIPRPKMEFVQTVYDFGELEAGQKVEFEFEFQNTGNMPLQIFSAKGSCGCIVPEYPKKALETAERGKIKVVFNSKGKKGLQRKTITLKTNLPQEKVELLILADVKAPKE
;
A
#
# COMPACT_ATOMS: atom_id res chain seq x y z
N MET A 1 34.87 -19.71 -116.93
CA MET A 1 35.18 -18.54 -116.07
C MET A 1 33.95 -17.81 -115.49
N ARG A 2 32.89 -17.53 -116.26
CA ARG A 2 31.72 -16.76 -115.77
C ARG A 2 30.92 -17.41 -114.61
N PHE A 3 30.86 -18.73 -114.54
CA PHE A 3 30.07 -19.44 -113.51
C PHE A 3 30.71 -19.42 -112.11
N GLN A 4 32.05 -19.37 -112.03
CA GLN A 4 32.80 -19.29 -110.78
C GLN A 4 32.72 -17.87 -110.18
N GLN A 5 32.81 -16.82 -111.01
CA GLN A 5 32.62 -15.44 -110.55
C GLN A 5 31.18 -15.17 -110.10
N MET A 6 30.18 -15.74 -110.77
CA MET A 6 28.77 -15.59 -110.37
C MET A 6 28.47 -16.27 -109.02
N LYS A 7 29.08 -17.45 -108.76
CA LYS A 7 28.97 -18.12 -107.45
C LYS A 7 29.64 -17.33 -106.33
N LEU A 8 30.80 -16.71 -106.58
CA LEU A 8 31.50 -15.89 -105.58
C LEU A 8 30.72 -14.60 -105.26
N LEU A 9 30.12 -13.95 -106.27
CA LEU A 9 29.29 -12.76 -106.06
C LEU A 9 28.01 -13.08 -105.26
N LEU A 10 27.37 -14.22 -105.56
CA LEU A 10 26.19 -14.67 -104.83
C LEU A 10 26.54 -15.02 -103.37
N LEU A 11 27.70 -15.66 -103.14
CA LEU A 11 28.18 -15.97 -101.80
C LEU A 11 28.50 -14.69 -101.01
N CYS A 12 29.11 -13.68 -101.63
CA CYS A 12 29.35 -12.39 -100.98
C CYS A 12 28.06 -11.62 -100.65
N LEU A 13 27.04 -11.66 -101.51
CA LEU A 13 25.72 -11.05 -101.25
C LEU A 13 24.94 -11.82 -100.17
N LEU A 14 25.04 -13.14 -100.13
CA LEU A 14 24.46 -13.95 -99.07
C LEU A 14 25.19 -13.70 -97.74
N LEU A 15 26.51 -13.65 -97.73
CA LEU A 15 27.29 -13.37 -96.52
C LEU A 15 27.04 -11.95 -95.98
N SER A 16 26.85 -10.93 -96.84
CA SER A 16 26.55 -9.57 -96.40
C SER A 16 25.12 -9.41 -95.87
N THR A 17 24.14 -10.11 -96.48
CA THR A 17 22.74 -10.10 -96.02
C THR A 17 22.54 -10.91 -94.74
N LEU A 18 23.17 -12.08 -94.61
CA LEU A 18 23.20 -12.85 -93.36
C LEU A 18 23.91 -12.10 -92.22
N GLY A 19 25.04 -11.42 -92.50
CA GLY A 19 25.74 -10.60 -91.51
C GLY A 19 24.87 -9.45 -90.97
N SER A 20 24.13 -8.78 -91.86
CA SER A 20 23.23 -7.67 -91.48
C SER A 20 22.03 -8.15 -90.63
N SER A 21 21.46 -9.32 -90.96
CA SER A 21 20.35 -9.92 -90.23
C SER A 21 20.77 -10.43 -88.85
N LEU A 22 21.94 -11.07 -88.74
CA LEU A 22 22.49 -11.53 -87.46
C LEU A 22 22.83 -10.37 -86.51
N MET A 23 23.36 -9.28 -87.06
CA MET A 23 23.65 -8.05 -86.31
C MET A 23 22.36 -7.31 -85.89
N ALA A 24 21.30 -7.36 -86.69
CA ALA A 24 20.00 -6.81 -86.32
C ALA A 24 19.32 -7.64 -85.22
N GLN A 25 19.43 -8.97 -85.28
CA GLN A 25 18.88 -9.86 -84.26
C GLN A 25 19.63 -9.74 -82.92
N SER A 26 20.95 -9.67 -82.94
CA SER A 26 21.75 -9.45 -81.72
C SER A 26 21.51 -8.07 -81.10
N LYS A 27 21.36 -7.01 -81.92
CA LYS A 27 20.98 -5.67 -81.44
C LYS A 27 19.61 -5.66 -80.76
N LYS A 28 18.61 -6.35 -81.30
CA LYS A 28 17.26 -6.43 -80.71
C LYS A 28 17.27 -7.16 -79.37
N GLU A 29 18.04 -8.24 -79.27
CA GLU A 29 18.20 -8.99 -78.02
C GLU A 29 18.94 -8.16 -76.95
N LEU A 30 19.99 -7.44 -77.35
CA LEU A 30 20.71 -6.52 -76.46
C LEU A 30 19.81 -5.39 -75.96
N LEU A 31 19.00 -4.78 -76.83
CA LEU A 31 18.05 -3.75 -76.43
C LEU A 31 17.00 -4.27 -75.44
N ALA A 32 16.44 -5.46 -75.67
CA ALA A 32 15.49 -6.07 -74.74
C ALA A 32 16.13 -6.39 -73.38
N ARG A 33 17.42 -6.77 -73.34
CA ARG A 33 18.17 -6.96 -72.09
C ARG A 33 18.42 -5.64 -71.36
N ILE A 34 18.70 -4.56 -72.09
CA ILE A 34 18.89 -3.22 -71.52
C ILE A 34 17.57 -2.73 -70.90
N GLU A 35 16.45 -2.79 -71.63
CA GLU A 35 15.14 -2.42 -71.10
C GLU A 35 14.77 -3.23 -69.85
N LYS A 36 15.07 -4.54 -69.85
CA LYS A 36 14.86 -5.39 -68.69
C LYS A 36 15.73 -4.97 -67.49
N LEU A 37 17.01 -4.70 -67.70
CA LEU A 37 17.94 -4.24 -66.66
C LEU A 37 17.53 -2.87 -66.12
N GLU A 38 17.08 -1.96 -66.97
CA GLU A 38 16.56 -0.66 -66.58
C GLU A 38 15.31 -0.82 -65.70
N GLN A 39 14.37 -1.68 -66.09
CA GLN A 39 13.18 -1.95 -65.30
C GLN A 39 13.50 -2.61 -63.95
N GLU A 40 14.47 -3.54 -63.92
CA GLU A 40 14.96 -4.14 -62.67
C GLU A 40 15.60 -3.10 -61.75
N SER A 41 16.42 -2.19 -62.31
CA SER A 41 17.03 -1.10 -61.54
C SER A 41 15.99 -0.12 -60.99
N LEU A 42 14.96 0.21 -61.76
CA LEU A 42 13.87 1.08 -61.33
C LEU A 42 13.03 0.42 -60.22
N ASN A 43 12.78 -0.88 -60.32
CA ASN A 43 12.10 -1.63 -59.27
C ASN A 43 12.92 -1.68 -57.98
N GLN A 44 14.24 -1.87 -58.08
CA GLN A 44 15.14 -1.81 -56.92
C GLN A 44 15.13 -0.43 -56.25
N LEU A 45 15.17 0.66 -57.04
CA LEU A 45 15.09 2.02 -56.51
C LEU A 45 13.78 2.29 -55.76
N ARG A 46 12.64 1.89 -56.33
CA ARG A 46 11.33 2.02 -55.66
C ARG A 46 11.27 1.24 -54.35
N MET A 47 11.87 0.05 -54.30
CA MET A 47 11.96 -0.75 -53.07
C MET A 47 12.80 -0.04 -52.00
N LEU A 48 13.91 0.58 -52.38
CA LEU A 48 14.76 1.34 -51.47
C LEU A 48 14.06 2.59 -50.93
N GLU A 49 13.32 3.32 -51.78
CA GLU A 49 12.51 4.48 -51.35
C GLU A 49 11.44 4.07 -50.34
N GLN A 50 10.74 2.95 -50.58
CA GLN A 50 9.78 2.39 -49.62
C GLN A 50 10.44 2.02 -48.28
N GLN A 51 11.63 1.41 -48.33
CA GLN A 51 12.39 1.07 -47.13
C GLN A 51 12.85 2.31 -46.35
N ALA A 52 13.28 3.38 -47.05
CA ALA A 52 13.66 4.63 -46.42
C ALA A 52 12.48 5.29 -45.70
N GLY A 53 11.29 5.32 -46.34
CA GLY A 53 10.07 5.83 -45.71
C GLY A 53 9.65 5.01 -44.48
N LEU A 54 9.80 3.68 -44.54
CA LEU A 54 9.54 2.81 -43.38
C LEU A 54 10.51 3.10 -42.23
N GLN A 55 11.79 3.32 -42.54
CA GLN A 55 12.81 3.64 -41.53
C GLN A 55 12.54 4.98 -40.85
N GLU A 56 12.12 5.99 -41.62
CA GLU A 56 11.74 7.29 -41.07
C GLU A 56 10.51 7.17 -40.16
N ALA A 57 9.49 6.43 -40.59
CA ALA A 57 8.31 6.15 -39.77
C ALA A 57 8.67 5.43 -38.46
N LEU A 58 9.58 4.45 -38.51
CA LEU A 58 10.08 3.74 -37.34
C LEU A 58 10.83 4.67 -36.39
N ASN A 59 11.75 5.50 -36.89
CA ASN A 59 12.51 6.45 -36.09
C ASN A 59 11.57 7.46 -35.40
N ASN A 60 10.55 7.95 -36.10
CA ASN A 60 9.53 8.83 -35.53
C ASN A 60 8.72 8.13 -34.43
N SER A 61 8.42 6.84 -34.58
CA SER A 61 7.78 6.04 -33.53
C SER A 61 8.66 5.89 -32.29
N ILE A 62 9.95 5.56 -32.48
CA ILE A 62 10.93 5.43 -31.40
C ILE A 62 11.07 6.76 -30.64
N ALA A 63 11.22 7.89 -31.33
CA ALA A 63 11.31 9.20 -30.69
C ALA A 63 10.07 9.53 -29.84
N ARG A 64 8.87 9.13 -30.30
CA ARG A 64 7.64 9.27 -29.50
C ARG A 64 7.69 8.37 -28.26
N GLN A 65 8.13 7.13 -28.39
CA GLN A 65 8.30 6.20 -27.27
C GLN A 65 9.33 6.70 -26.25
N ASP A 66 10.48 7.22 -26.68
CA ASP A 66 11.50 7.80 -25.82
C ASP A 66 10.95 9.00 -25.04
N SER A 67 10.18 9.86 -25.71
CA SER A 67 9.51 10.99 -25.05
C SER A 67 8.49 10.52 -23.99
N MET A 68 7.81 9.40 -24.24
CA MET A 68 6.86 8.80 -23.30
C MET A 68 7.58 8.16 -22.11
N MET A 69 8.70 7.46 -22.35
CA MET A 69 9.51 6.85 -21.31
C MET A 69 10.16 7.90 -20.40
N ALA A 70 10.64 9.02 -20.96
CA ALA A 70 11.14 10.13 -20.15
C ALA A 70 10.05 10.69 -19.21
N ARG A 71 8.80 10.78 -19.67
CA ARG A 71 7.66 11.19 -18.83
C ARG A 71 7.35 10.15 -17.75
N LEU A 72 7.43 8.86 -18.07
CA LEU A 72 7.20 7.78 -17.11
C LEU A 72 8.25 7.80 -15.99
N LEU A 73 9.54 7.95 -16.32
CA LEU A 73 10.62 8.06 -15.34
C LEU A 73 10.46 9.30 -14.44
N ALA A 74 10.02 10.42 -15.01
CA ALA A 74 9.71 11.62 -14.24
C ALA A 74 8.55 11.36 -13.25
N LEU A 75 7.50 10.68 -13.69
CA LEU A 75 6.37 10.27 -12.83
C LEU A 75 6.83 9.34 -11.71
N GLU A 76 7.66 8.34 -11.99
CA GLU A 76 8.22 7.42 -10.98
C GLU A 76 9.07 8.15 -9.94
N SER A 77 9.85 9.14 -10.35
CA SER A 77 10.62 9.99 -9.43
C SER A 77 9.70 10.79 -8.50
N LEU A 78 8.61 11.32 -9.04
CA LEU A 78 7.61 12.05 -8.25
C LEU A 78 6.87 11.14 -7.27
N THR A 79 6.45 9.95 -7.69
CA THR A 79 5.78 8.99 -6.79
C THR A 79 6.71 8.55 -5.66
N LYS A 80 7.99 8.30 -5.96
CA LYS A 80 8.99 7.98 -4.93
C LYS A 80 9.18 9.10 -3.92
N LYS A 81 9.22 10.36 -4.38
CA LYS A 81 9.30 11.53 -3.49
C LYS A 81 8.06 11.64 -2.59
N MET A 82 6.88 11.51 -3.19
CA MET A 82 5.61 11.55 -2.45
C MET A 82 5.52 10.45 -1.40
N ASN A 83 5.91 9.23 -1.72
CA ASN A 83 5.91 8.11 -0.78
C ASN A 83 6.87 8.34 0.39
N ARG A 84 8.03 8.96 0.14
CA ARG A 84 8.97 9.35 1.20
C ARG A 84 8.38 10.42 2.12
N GLU A 85 7.73 11.44 1.57
CA GLU A 85 7.07 12.47 2.36
C GLU A 85 5.92 11.91 3.21
N LEU A 86 5.18 10.94 2.66
CA LEU A 86 4.10 10.26 3.37
C LEU A 86 4.65 9.46 4.56
N LEU A 87 5.72 8.68 4.36
CA LEU A 87 6.37 7.94 5.44
C LEU A 87 6.84 8.87 6.57
N LEU A 88 7.48 9.99 6.22
CA LEU A 88 7.93 10.98 7.21
C LEU A 88 6.76 11.62 7.97
N LYS A 89 5.60 11.80 7.32
CA LYS A 89 4.40 12.29 8.00
C LYS A 89 3.83 11.25 8.96
N GLU A 90 3.78 9.98 8.57
CA GLU A 90 3.30 8.88 9.41
C GLU A 90 4.17 8.74 10.68
N GLU A 91 5.49 8.72 10.53
CA GLU A 91 6.43 8.69 11.66
C GLU A 91 6.22 9.89 12.61
N LYS A 92 6.03 11.09 12.04
CA LYS A 92 5.76 12.30 12.82
C LYS A 92 4.42 12.22 13.56
N ILE A 93 3.37 11.68 12.93
CA ILE A 93 2.06 11.49 13.57
C ILE A 93 2.19 10.51 14.73
N ALA A 94 2.85 9.37 14.53
CA ALA A 94 3.07 8.38 15.60
C ALA A 94 3.85 8.97 16.79
N ALA A 95 4.89 9.77 16.51
CA ALA A 95 5.64 10.46 17.55
C ALA A 95 4.78 11.52 18.27
N LEU A 96 3.96 12.27 17.53
CA LEU A 96 3.03 13.24 18.10
C LEU A 96 1.99 12.57 18.98
N GLU A 97 1.42 11.44 18.58
CA GLU A 97 0.44 10.69 19.37
C GLU A 97 0.99 10.25 20.72
N GLN A 98 2.24 9.76 20.75
CA GLN A 98 2.93 9.40 22.00
C GLN A 98 3.24 10.63 22.87
N ALA A 99 3.45 11.78 22.24
CA ALA A 99 3.71 13.04 22.93
C ALA A 99 2.44 13.69 23.50
N ILE A 100 1.22 13.25 23.13
CA ILE A 100 -0.02 13.79 23.71
C ILE A 100 -0.07 13.39 25.19
N PRO A 101 -0.05 14.34 26.14
CA PRO A 101 -0.17 14.01 27.55
C PRO A 101 -1.53 13.39 27.84
N ARG A 102 -1.54 12.18 28.39
CA ARG A 102 -2.76 11.45 28.78
C ARG A 102 -2.53 10.73 30.11
N PRO A 103 -3.51 10.73 31.02
CA PRO A 103 -3.43 9.94 32.22
C PRO A 103 -3.71 8.48 31.84
N LYS A 104 -3.11 7.53 32.57
CA LYS A 104 -3.37 6.10 32.40
C LYS A 104 -3.44 5.46 33.77
N MET A 105 -4.46 4.67 34.03
CA MET A 105 -4.71 4.05 35.33
C MET A 105 -4.63 2.54 35.16
N GLU A 106 -3.70 1.89 35.88
CA GLU A 106 -3.52 0.44 35.86
C GLU A 106 -3.77 -0.12 37.26
N PHE A 107 -4.72 -1.05 37.38
CA PHE A 107 -5.02 -1.74 38.63
C PHE A 107 -4.24 -3.04 38.74
N VAL A 108 -3.84 -3.40 39.97
CA VAL A 108 -3.32 -4.76 40.26
C VAL A 108 -4.40 -5.81 40.01
N GLN A 109 -5.63 -5.50 40.40
CA GLN A 109 -6.83 -6.28 40.11
C GLN A 109 -8.05 -5.38 40.09
N THR A 110 -9.07 -5.75 39.32
CA THR A 110 -10.34 -5.02 39.23
C THR A 110 -11.52 -5.80 39.81
N VAL A 111 -11.28 -7.05 40.21
CA VAL A 111 -12.27 -7.93 40.82
C VAL A 111 -11.71 -8.47 42.13
N TYR A 112 -12.52 -8.46 43.18
CA TYR A 112 -12.21 -9.12 44.44
C TYR A 112 -13.41 -9.94 44.90
N ASP A 113 -13.17 -11.17 45.34
CA ASP A 113 -14.19 -12.05 45.89
C ASP A 113 -13.91 -12.27 47.38
N PHE A 114 -14.84 -11.84 48.24
CA PHE A 114 -14.76 -12.09 49.67
C PHE A 114 -15.09 -13.54 50.04
N GLY A 115 -15.60 -14.35 49.09
CA GLY A 115 -16.05 -15.70 49.35
C GLY A 115 -17.31 -15.71 50.21
N GLU A 116 -17.39 -16.65 51.14
CA GLU A 116 -18.54 -16.77 52.05
C GLU A 116 -18.47 -15.75 53.18
N LEU A 117 -19.56 -15.01 53.36
CA LEU A 117 -19.73 -14.04 54.44
C LEU A 117 -20.97 -14.38 55.26
N GLU A 118 -20.90 -14.16 56.57
CA GLU A 118 -22.09 -14.21 57.42
C GLU A 118 -22.88 -12.90 57.29
N ALA A 119 -24.22 -13.00 57.30
CA ALA A 119 -25.08 -11.83 57.21
C ALA A 119 -24.83 -10.86 58.38
N GLY A 120 -24.54 -9.60 58.06
CA GLY A 120 -24.25 -8.54 59.04
C GLY A 120 -22.77 -8.21 59.19
N GLN A 121 -21.87 -8.99 58.61
CA GLN A 121 -20.44 -8.71 58.56
C GLN A 121 -20.14 -7.44 57.74
N LYS A 122 -19.11 -6.72 58.19
CA LYS A 122 -18.47 -5.63 57.44
C LYS A 122 -17.07 -6.07 57.05
N VAL A 123 -16.81 -6.09 55.76
CA VAL A 123 -15.51 -6.47 55.20
C VAL A 123 -14.96 -5.33 54.35
N GLU A 124 -13.63 -5.26 54.25
CA GLU A 124 -12.94 -4.23 53.51
C GLU A 124 -11.89 -4.81 52.57
N PHE A 125 -11.69 -4.14 51.43
CA PHE A 125 -10.64 -4.46 50.47
C PHE A 125 -10.10 -3.18 49.84
N GLU A 126 -8.81 -3.18 49.48
CA GLU A 126 -8.14 -2.06 48.82
C GLU A 126 -7.75 -2.44 47.40
N PHE A 127 -8.37 -1.78 46.41
CA PHE A 127 -7.93 -1.90 45.03
C PHE A 127 -6.74 -0.97 44.81
N GLU A 128 -5.55 -1.54 44.64
CA GLU A 128 -4.33 -0.79 44.34
C GLU A 128 -4.22 -0.49 42.85
N PHE A 129 -3.81 0.73 42.52
CA PHE A 129 -3.57 1.17 41.14
C PHE A 129 -2.37 2.12 41.03
N GLN A 130 -1.88 2.30 39.81
CA GLN A 130 -0.81 3.23 39.50
C GLN A 130 -1.20 4.13 38.32
N ASN A 131 -0.76 5.40 38.36
CA ASN A 131 -0.78 6.26 37.19
C ASN A 131 0.40 5.93 36.27
N THR A 132 0.18 5.18 35.20
CA THR A 132 1.22 4.82 34.22
C THR A 132 1.24 5.77 33.01
N GLY A 133 0.47 6.86 33.07
CA GLY A 133 0.40 7.89 32.04
C GLY A 133 1.50 8.94 32.20
N ASN A 134 1.45 9.98 31.38
CA ASN A 134 2.38 11.12 31.41
C ASN A 134 1.66 12.44 31.78
N MET A 135 0.52 12.33 32.47
CA MET A 135 -0.27 13.45 32.98
C MET A 135 -0.90 13.07 34.34
N PRO A 136 -1.14 14.04 35.25
CA PRO A 136 -1.79 13.75 36.51
C PRO A 136 -3.15 13.07 36.35
N LEU A 137 -3.37 12.01 37.12
CA LEU A 137 -4.60 11.23 37.14
C LEU A 137 -5.52 11.74 38.24
N GLN A 138 -6.71 12.19 37.88
CA GLN A 138 -7.69 12.72 38.83
C GLN A 138 -8.94 11.85 38.88
N ILE A 139 -9.37 11.50 40.09
CA ILE A 139 -10.63 10.81 40.34
C ILE A 139 -11.66 11.84 40.82
N PHE A 140 -12.69 12.07 40.00
CA PHE A 140 -13.75 13.03 40.31
C PHE A 140 -14.80 12.43 41.26
N SER A 141 -15.10 11.14 41.10
CA SER A 141 -16.04 10.45 41.98
C SER A 141 -15.85 8.94 41.95
N ALA A 142 -16.08 8.28 43.07
CA ALA A 142 -16.30 6.84 43.16
C ALA A 142 -17.70 6.57 43.73
N LYS A 143 -18.49 5.71 43.09
CA LYS A 143 -19.84 5.36 43.54
C LYS A 143 -20.05 3.85 43.50
N GLY A 144 -20.49 3.28 44.61
CA GLY A 144 -20.97 1.89 44.64
C GLY A 144 -22.35 1.75 44.00
N SER A 145 -22.69 0.55 43.54
CA SER A 145 -24.01 0.24 42.98
C SER A 145 -25.15 0.24 44.01
N CYS A 146 -24.84 0.23 45.31
CA CYS A 146 -25.76 0.31 46.44
C CYS A 146 -25.14 1.15 47.57
N GLY A 147 -25.96 1.69 48.48
CA GLY A 147 -25.49 2.27 49.75
C GLY A 147 -24.86 1.25 50.71
N CYS A 148 -24.85 -0.04 50.36
CA CYS A 148 -24.16 -1.10 51.10
C CYS A 148 -22.66 -1.17 50.83
N ILE A 149 -22.18 -0.40 49.85
CA ILE A 149 -20.77 -0.25 49.52
C ILE A 149 -20.40 1.23 49.53
N VAL A 150 -19.39 1.55 50.32
CA VAL A 150 -18.87 2.92 50.41
C VAL A 150 -17.40 2.90 49.98
N PRO A 151 -17.07 3.48 48.81
CA PRO A 151 -15.70 3.62 48.35
C PRO A 151 -15.06 4.90 48.91
N GLU A 152 -13.84 4.75 49.41
CA GLU A 152 -12.92 5.83 49.74
C GLU A 152 -11.80 5.86 48.69
N TYR A 153 -11.45 7.08 48.25
CA TYR A 153 -10.53 7.29 47.13
C TYR A 153 -9.72 8.58 47.33
N PRO A 154 -8.51 8.67 46.75
CA PRO A 154 -7.69 9.88 46.83
C PRO A 154 -8.39 11.06 46.14
N LYS A 155 -8.49 12.19 46.86
CA LYS A 155 -9.08 13.43 46.33
C LYS A 155 -8.09 14.29 45.56
N LYS A 156 -6.80 14.12 45.84
CA LYS A 156 -5.72 14.78 45.10
C LYS A 156 -5.47 14.04 43.79
N ALA A 157 -5.05 14.77 42.77
CA ALA A 157 -4.54 14.14 41.57
C ALA A 157 -3.26 13.37 41.91
N LEU A 158 -3.07 12.22 41.26
CA LEU A 158 -1.87 11.41 41.37
C LEU A 158 -0.92 11.76 40.22
N GLU A 159 0.30 12.12 40.54
CA GLU A 159 1.33 12.41 39.55
C GLU A 159 1.72 11.16 38.75
N THR A 160 2.53 11.36 37.72
CA THR A 160 3.04 10.24 36.91
C THR A 160 3.80 9.24 37.79
N ALA A 161 3.55 7.95 37.57
CA ALA A 161 4.08 6.83 38.35
C ALA A 161 3.63 6.74 39.81
N GLU A 162 2.82 7.67 40.33
CA GLU A 162 2.28 7.57 41.69
C GLU A 162 1.24 6.45 41.81
N ARG A 163 1.22 5.83 43.00
CA ARG A 163 0.27 4.77 43.34
C ARG A 163 -0.85 5.31 44.21
N GLY A 164 -2.05 4.79 43.98
CA GLY A 164 -3.24 5.09 44.75
C GLY A 164 -3.98 3.83 45.15
N LYS A 165 -4.95 3.99 46.05
CA LYS A 165 -5.82 2.91 46.49
C LYS A 165 -7.26 3.35 46.50
N ILE A 166 -8.17 2.44 46.13
CA ILE A 166 -9.60 2.59 46.37
C ILE A 166 -9.98 1.63 47.48
N LYS A 167 -10.17 2.16 48.69
CA LYS A 167 -10.62 1.36 49.83
C LYS A 167 -12.13 1.21 49.73
N VAL A 168 -12.61 -0.03 49.81
CA VAL A 168 -14.03 -0.32 49.69
C VAL A 168 -14.49 -1.09 50.91
N VAL A 169 -15.53 -0.60 51.57
CA VAL A 169 -16.19 -1.29 52.68
C VAL A 169 -17.52 -1.84 52.20
N PHE A 170 -17.72 -3.15 52.33
CA PHE A 170 -18.98 -3.83 52.05
C PHE A 170 -19.66 -4.25 53.35
N ASN A 171 -20.92 -3.83 53.50
CA ASN A 171 -21.78 -4.21 54.61
C ASN A 171 -22.82 -5.25 54.15
N SER A 172 -22.67 -6.50 54.61
CA SER A 172 -23.56 -7.61 54.24
C SER A 172 -24.89 -7.60 55.00
N LYS A 173 -25.13 -6.63 55.90
CA LYS A 173 -26.38 -6.52 56.64
C LYS A 173 -27.59 -6.43 55.70
N GLY A 174 -28.55 -7.34 55.89
CA GLY A 174 -29.75 -7.43 55.05
C GLY A 174 -29.49 -7.93 53.63
N LYS A 175 -28.34 -8.58 53.37
CA LYS A 175 -28.01 -9.26 52.10
C LYS A 175 -28.07 -10.77 52.28
N LYS A 176 -28.26 -11.50 51.18
CA LYS A 176 -28.36 -12.97 51.16
C LYS A 176 -27.98 -13.54 49.79
N GLY A 177 -27.35 -14.71 49.78
CA GLY A 177 -26.86 -15.37 48.58
C GLY A 177 -25.78 -14.58 47.83
N LEU A 178 -25.53 -14.97 46.59
CA LEU A 178 -24.52 -14.36 45.73
C LEU A 178 -24.75 -12.84 45.54
N GLN A 179 -23.76 -12.08 45.93
CA GLN A 179 -23.67 -10.64 45.76
C GLN A 179 -22.65 -10.35 44.66
N ARG A 180 -23.09 -9.61 43.64
CA ARG A 180 -22.22 -8.97 42.65
C ARG A 180 -22.44 -7.47 42.74
N LYS A 181 -21.41 -6.72 43.08
CA LYS A 181 -21.52 -5.27 43.30
C LYS A 181 -20.41 -4.52 42.58
N THR A 182 -20.78 -3.43 41.94
CA THR A 182 -19.89 -2.64 41.10
C THR A 182 -19.57 -1.32 41.79
N ILE A 183 -18.32 -0.87 41.66
CA ILE A 183 -17.86 0.46 42.02
C ILE A 183 -17.45 1.15 40.73
N THR A 184 -18.10 2.27 40.41
CA THR A 184 -17.84 3.05 39.21
C THR A 184 -17.06 4.30 39.57
N LEU A 185 -15.90 4.48 38.94
CA LEU A 185 -15.06 5.67 39.04
C LEU A 185 -15.30 6.58 37.84
N LYS A 186 -15.39 7.89 38.10
CA LYS A 186 -15.27 8.95 37.09
C LYS A 186 -13.90 9.59 37.22
N THR A 187 -13.18 9.69 36.10
CA THR A 187 -11.79 10.15 36.06
C THR A 187 -11.57 11.07 34.86
N ASN A 188 -10.39 11.66 34.75
CA ASN A 188 -9.94 12.39 33.55
C ASN A 188 -9.31 11.48 32.47
N LEU A 189 -9.53 10.17 32.55
CA LEU A 189 -9.13 9.22 31.49
C LEU A 189 -9.99 9.44 30.24
N PRO A 190 -9.50 9.07 29.04
CA PRO A 190 -10.28 9.16 27.80
C PRO A 190 -11.49 8.20 27.78
N GLN A 191 -11.48 7.15 28.61
CA GLN A 191 -12.60 6.25 28.80
C GLN A 191 -13.66 6.86 29.74
N GLU A 192 -14.94 6.65 29.43
CA GLU A 192 -16.05 7.30 30.15
C GLU A 192 -16.12 6.91 31.64
N LYS A 193 -15.84 5.63 31.96
CA LYS A 193 -15.96 5.06 33.31
C LYS A 193 -14.94 3.95 33.53
N VAL A 194 -14.47 3.82 34.78
CA VAL A 194 -13.68 2.67 35.24
C VAL A 194 -14.52 1.90 36.26
N GLU A 195 -14.56 0.57 36.14
CA GLU A 195 -15.37 -0.28 37.02
C GLU A 195 -14.53 -1.27 37.80
N LEU A 196 -14.86 -1.40 39.09
CA LEU A 196 -14.31 -2.41 40.00
C LEU A 196 -15.46 -3.29 40.50
N LEU A 197 -15.18 -4.57 40.75
CA LEU A 197 -16.18 -5.57 41.09
C LEU A 197 -15.87 -6.23 42.43
N ILE A 198 -16.88 -6.32 43.28
CA ILE A 198 -16.86 -7.10 44.50
C ILE A 198 -17.86 -8.25 44.37
N LEU A 199 -17.39 -9.45 44.72
CA LEU A 199 -18.16 -10.67 44.84
C LEU A 199 -18.19 -11.14 46.29
N ALA A 200 -19.29 -11.77 46.70
CA ALA A 200 -19.42 -12.47 47.98
C ALA A 200 -20.64 -13.41 47.95
N ASP A 201 -20.64 -14.48 48.73
CA ASP A 201 -21.82 -15.30 49.01
C ASP A 201 -22.26 -15.11 50.45
N VAL A 202 -23.40 -14.44 50.67
CA VAL A 202 -23.86 -14.10 52.02
C VAL A 202 -24.76 -15.21 52.57
N LYS A 203 -24.28 -15.93 53.58
CA LYS A 203 -25.01 -16.98 54.30
C LYS A 203 -25.84 -16.41 55.45
N ALA A 204 -26.88 -17.13 55.83
CA ALA A 204 -27.63 -16.83 57.04
C ALA A 204 -26.71 -16.88 58.28
N PRO A 205 -26.99 -16.12 59.35
CA PRO A 205 -26.25 -16.24 60.60
C PRO A 205 -26.30 -17.68 61.09
N LYS A 206 -25.19 -18.22 61.60
CA LYS A 206 -25.22 -19.47 62.36
C LYS A 206 -25.91 -19.17 63.69
N GLU A 207 -27.04 -19.85 63.94
CA GLU A 207 -27.78 -19.80 65.21
C GLU A 207 -26.94 -20.31 66.39
#